data_AF-A0A382ABZ5-F1
#
_entry.id   AF-A0A382ABZ5-F1
#
_cell.length_a   1.000
_cell.length_b   1.000
_cell.length_c   1.000
_cell.angle_alpha   90.00
_cell.angle_beta   90.00
_cell.angle_gamma   90.00
#
_symmetry.space_group_name_H-M   'P 1'
#
loop_
_entity.id
_entity.type
_entity.pdbx_description
1 polymer ?
#
loop_
_entity_poly.entity_id
_entity_poly.type
_entity_poly.pdbx_seq_one_letter_code
_entity_poly.pdbx_strand_id
1 'polypeptide(L)' 'MMNRSILLAGAFLAAPFFSNAQAQASKAAAKAEKIAWHGTWKGGLAEAQRTGKPIMLVSAVPQCHSVPGVW' A
#
# COMPACT_ATOMS: atom_id res chain seq x y z
N MET A 1 -10.65 20.70 -48.59
CA MET A 1 -9.26 20.57 -48.11
C MET A 1 -9.18 21.10 -46.68
N MET A 2 -9.30 20.21 -45.68
CA MET A 2 -9.28 20.56 -44.26
C MET A 2 -7.84 20.53 -43.74
N ASN A 3 -7.41 21.66 -43.19
CA ASN A 3 -6.05 21.93 -42.74
C ASN A 3 -5.77 21.22 -41.40
N ARG A 4 -4.84 20.27 -41.37
CA ARG A 4 -4.56 19.35 -40.24
C ARG A 4 -3.88 20.01 -39.03
N SER A 5 -3.65 21.33 -39.05
CA SER A 5 -2.79 22.03 -38.09
C SER A 5 -3.44 22.44 -36.77
N ILE A 6 -4.76 22.22 -36.57
CA ILE A 6 -5.46 22.71 -35.37
C ILE A 6 -5.43 21.68 -34.20
N LEU A 7 -5.07 20.42 -34.45
CA LEU A 7 -5.16 19.36 -33.44
C LEU A 7 -4.00 19.28 -32.43
N LEU A 8 -2.93 20.07 -32.58
CA LEU A 8 -1.73 19.97 -31.73
C LEU A 8 -1.66 21.02 -30.61
N ALA A 9 -2.50 22.05 -30.61
CA ALA A 9 -2.42 23.14 -29.62
C ALA A 9 -3.21 22.86 -28.31
N GLY A 10 -4.12 21.88 -28.31
CA GLY A 10 -5.02 21.62 -27.16
C GLY A 10 -4.45 20.70 -26.07
N ALA A 11 -3.35 19.98 -26.33
CA ALA A 11 -2.88 18.92 -25.43
C ALA A 11 -1.94 19.38 -24.31
N PHE A 12 -1.45 20.63 -24.33
CA PHE A 12 -0.42 21.09 -23.39
C PHE A 12 -0.93 21.88 -22.18
N LEU A 13 -2.22 22.22 -22.08
CA LEU A 13 -2.74 23.04 -20.97
C LEU A 13 -3.38 22.23 -19.82
N ALA A 14 -3.50 20.90 -19.93
CA ALA A 14 -4.07 20.05 -18.88
C ALA A 14 -3.02 19.31 -18.03
N ALA A 15 -1.72 19.54 -18.25
CA ALA A 15 -0.66 18.77 -17.63
C ALA A 15 -0.34 19.07 -16.15
N PRO A 16 -0.56 20.28 -15.55
CA PRO A 16 -0.06 20.49 -14.19
C PRO A 16 -1.00 19.95 -13.10
N PHE A 17 -2.28 19.68 -13.42
CA PHE A 17 -3.26 19.26 -12.40
C PHE A 17 -3.12 17.80 -11.96
N PHE A 18 -2.70 16.89 -12.85
CA PHE A 18 -2.56 15.47 -12.51
C PHE A 18 -1.30 15.16 -11.68
N SER A 19 -0.29 16.02 -11.73
CA SER A 19 0.99 15.77 -11.05
C SER A 19 0.90 15.87 -9.52
N ASN A 20 -0.04 16.66 -8.98
CA ASN A 20 -0.17 16.87 -7.54
C ASN A 20 -1.06 15.83 -6.85
N ALA A 21 -2.02 15.22 -7.57
CA ALA A 21 -2.87 14.17 -7.03
C ALA A 21 -2.10 12.86 -6.76
N GLN A 22 -1.18 12.48 -7.66
CA GLN A 22 -0.33 11.31 -7.48
C GLN A 22 0.71 11.49 -6.36
N ALA A 23 1.20 12.72 -6.14
CA ALA A 23 2.12 13.02 -5.05
C ALA A 23 1.46 12.85 -3.66
N GLN A 24 0.19 13.22 -3.53
CA GLN A 24 -0.59 13.07 -2.29
C GLN A 24 -0.87 11.59 -1.96
N ALA A 25 -1.22 10.77 -2.97
CA ALA A 25 -1.50 9.35 -2.78
C ALA A 25 -0.27 8.55 -2.32
N SER A 26 0.92 8.88 -2.85
CA SER A 26 2.19 8.28 -2.43
C SER A 26 2.53 8.62 -0.96
N LYS A 27 2.29 9.87 -0.54
CA LYS A 27 2.55 10.33 0.83
C LYS A 27 1.58 9.74 1.85
N ALA A 28 0.33 9.47 1.46
CA ALA A 28 -0.66 8.79 2.29
C ALA A 28 -0.35 7.30 2.45
N ALA A 29 0.08 6.62 1.39
CA ALA A 29 0.52 5.22 1.44
C ALA A 29 1.77 5.03 2.33
N ALA A 30 2.68 6.01 2.35
CA ALA A 30 3.86 6.00 3.23
C ALA A 30 3.52 6.09 4.73
N LYS A 31 2.29 6.48 5.09
CA LYS A 31 1.83 6.66 6.47
C LYS A 31 0.86 5.58 6.96
N ALA A 32 0.59 4.55 6.17
CA ALA A 32 -0.19 3.43 6.64
C ALA A 32 0.59 2.70 7.74
N GLU A 33 -0.02 2.54 8.91
CA GLU A 33 0.59 1.77 10.01
C GLU A 33 0.87 0.35 9.51
N LYS A 34 2.13 -0.09 9.64
CA LYS A 34 2.55 -1.43 9.23
C LYS A 34 2.25 -2.43 10.34
N ILE A 35 1.98 -3.67 9.96
CA ILE A 35 1.84 -4.77 10.93
C ILE A 35 3.22 -5.10 11.50
N ALA A 36 3.35 -5.09 12.82
CA ALA A 36 4.50 -5.63 13.52
C ALA A 36 4.29 -7.13 13.76
N TRP A 37 5.10 -7.96 13.10
CA TRP A 37 5.03 -9.42 13.24
C TRP A 37 5.94 -9.90 14.37
N HIS A 38 5.38 -10.72 15.27
CA HIS A 38 6.13 -11.39 16.33
C HIS A 38 6.22 -12.88 16.02
N GLY A 39 7.42 -13.37 15.65
CA GLY A 39 7.62 -14.77 15.24
C GLY A 39 7.59 -15.81 16.38
N THR A 40 7.36 -15.40 17.62
CA THR A 40 7.26 -16.31 18.77
C THR A 40 6.08 -15.94 19.66
N TRP A 41 5.46 -16.95 20.27
CA TRP A 41 4.39 -16.74 21.24
C TRP A 41 4.84 -15.86 22.41
N LYS A 42 6.06 -16.09 22.94
CA LYS A 42 6.63 -15.30 24.04
C LYS A 42 6.71 -13.81 23.68
N GLY A 43 7.19 -13.48 22.48
CA GLY A 43 7.30 -12.09 22.02
C GLY A 43 5.94 -11.44 21.79
N GLY A 44 5.02 -12.14 21.13
CA GLY A 44 3.67 -11.63 20.88
C GLY A 44 2.86 -11.43 22.17
N LEU A 45 2.99 -12.35 23.14
CA LEU A 45 2.34 -12.24 24.44
C LEU A 45 2.87 -11.05 25.26
N ALA A 46 4.19 -10.86 25.29
CA ALA A 46 4.79 -9.72 25.96
C ALA A 46 4.30 -8.39 25.37
N GLU A 47 4.17 -8.29 24.05
CA GLU A 47 3.68 -7.08 23.40
C GLU A 47 2.18 -6.82 23.67
N ALA A 48 1.36 -7.87 23.62
CA ALA A 48 -0.06 -7.78 23.94
C ALA A 48 -0.27 -7.30 25.39
N GLN A 49 0.52 -7.80 26.33
CA GLN A 49 0.47 -7.36 27.73
C GLN A 49 0.92 -5.90 27.90
N ARG A 50 2.00 -5.49 27.23
CA ARG A 50 2.52 -4.12 27.29
C ARG A 50 1.54 -3.09 26.75
N THR A 51 0.78 -3.46 25.71
CA THR A 51 -0.12 -2.54 25.00
C THR A 51 -1.59 -2.68 25.40
N GLY A 52 -1.96 -3.76 26.06
CA GLY A 52 -3.36 -4.10 26.35
C GLY A 52 -4.17 -4.46 25.10
N LYS A 53 -3.52 -4.76 23.97
CA LYS A 53 -4.19 -5.12 22.70
C LYS A 53 -4.35 -6.64 22.56
N PRO A 54 -5.42 -7.12 21.90
CA PRO A 54 -5.60 -8.55 21.63
C PRO A 54 -4.54 -9.09 20.67
N ILE A 55 -4.29 -10.39 20.74
CA ILE A 55 -3.38 -11.11 19.83
C ILE A 55 -4.15 -11.57 18.59
N MET A 56 -3.65 -11.23 17.40
CA MET A 56 -4.03 -11.87 16.14
C MET A 56 -3.02 -12.98 15.83
N LEU A 57 -3.40 -14.22 16.07
CA LEU A 57 -2.55 -15.39 15.77
C LEU A 57 -2.78 -15.83 14.32
N VAL A 58 -1.71 -15.80 13.51
CA VAL A 58 -1.72 -16.31 12.13
C VAL A 58 -0.88 -17.58 12.08
N SER A 59 -1.52 -18.70 11.73
CA SER A 59 -0.82 -19.93 11.38
C SER A 59 -0.71 -20.00 9.86
N ALA A 60 0.52 -20.06 9.37
CA ALA A 60 0.81 -20.16 7.95
C ALA A 60 1.84 -21.27 7.70
N VAL A 61 1.83 -21.77 6.47
CA VAL A 61 2.85 -22.67 5.93
C VAL A 61 3.44 -22.03 4.66
N PRO A 62 4.68 -22.34 4.26
CA PRO A 62 5.28 -21.75 3.06
C PRO A 62 4.44 -21.91 1.79
N GLN A 63 3.72 -23.03 1.69
CA GLN A 63 2.74 -23.33 0.64
C GLN A 63 1.63 -24.22 1.22
N CYS A 64 0.37 -23.89 0.95
CA CYS A 64 -0.78 -24.77 1.22
C CYS A 64 -1.66 -24.85 -0.04
N HIS A 65 -1.60 -25.97 -0.76
CA HIS A 65 -2.24 -26.11 -2.08
C HIS A 65 -1.92 -24.93 -3.02
N SER A 66 -2.93 -24.16 -3.41
CA SER A 66 -2.82 -22.99 -4.29
C SER A 66 -2.79 -21.66 -3.51
N VAL A 67 -2.62 -21.70 -2.19
CA VAL A 67 -2.48 -20.52 -1.34
C VAL A 67 -0.98 -20.27 -1.08
N PRO A 68 -0.41 -19.19 -1.63
CA PRO A 68 0.97 -18.83 -1.33
C PRO A 68 1.11 -18.46 0.14
N GLY A 69 2.18 -18.95 0.78
CA GLY A 69 2.44 -18.69 2.19
C GLY A 69 2.58 -17.20 2.53
N VAL A 70 2.20 -16.86 3.76
CA VAL A 70 2.43 -15.55 4.36
C VAL A 70 3.81 -15.57 5.04
N TRP A 71 4.61 -14.52 4.84
CA TRP A 71 5.93 -14.34 5.45
C TRP A 71 5.92 -13.16 6.41
#